data_AF-A0A940X4U1-F1
#
_entry.id   AF-A0A940X4U1-F1
#
_cell.length_a   1.000
_cell.length_b   1.000
_cell.length_c   1.000
_cell.angle_alpha   90.00
_cell.angle_beta   90.00
_cell.angle_gamma   90.00
#
_symmetry.space_group_name_H-M   'P 1'
#
loop_
_entity.id
_entity.type
_entity.pdbx_description
1 polymer ?
#
loop_
_entity_poly.entity_id
_entity_poly.type
_entity_poly.pdbx_seq_one_letter_code
_entity_poly.pdbx_strand_id
1 'polypeptide(L)'
;MEAYLEYLKEHNPEMAKYFELMQPMMGKNEVEEGKEIPRIDLEVEERIKKLKKINHKLFAMIENLKLQLEFELNQNDDLAKAIGACTECFGEDNECSACFGTGKPGNGIPDFILFNKYIQPAIQKYNKHYFNKN
;
A
#
# COMPACT_ATOMS: atom_id res chain seq x y z
N MET A 1 8.11 55.76 -16.15
CA MET A 1 8.98 54.70 -16.71
C MET A 1 9.89 55.25 -17.79
N GLU A 2 9.41 56.17 -18.63
CA GLU A 2 10.20 56.88 -19.67
C GLU A 2 11.37 57.69 -19.09
N ALA A 3 11.15 58.49 -18.05
CA ALA A 3 12.20 59.30 -17.42
C ALA A 3 13.39 58.49 -16.85
N TYR A 4 13.16 57.23 -16.45
CA TYR A 4 14.20 56.33 -15.95
C TYR A 4 15.02 55.72 -17.10
N LEU A 5 14.37 55.47 -18.24
CA LEU A 5 15.03 54.98 -19.46
C LEU A 5 15.90 56.06 -20.10
N GLU A 6 15.47 57.32 -20.02
CA GLU A 6 16.22 58.47 -20.53
C GLU A 6 17.52 58.70 -19.74
N TYR A 7 17.45 58.63 -18.41
CA TYR A 7 18.60 58.67 -17.51
C TYR A 7 19.63 57.56 -17.80
N LEU A 8 19.17 56.34 -18.09
CA LEU A 8 20.04 55.20 -18.38
C LEU A 8 20.73 55.30 -19.76
N LYS A 9 20.09 55.91 -20.75
CA LYS A 9 20.69 56.16 -22.07
C LYS A 9 21.78 57.23 -22.02
N GLU A 10 21.60 58.23 -21.17
CA GLU A 10 22.51 59.36 -21.04
C GLU A 10 23.83 58.99 -20.34
N HIS A 11 23.78 58.03 -19.41
CA HIS A 11 24.95 57.63 -18.60
C HIS A 11 25.68 56.38 -19.11
N ASN A 12 25.16 55.71 -20.16
CA ASN A 12 25.84 54.56 -20.75
C ASN A 12 25.61 54.48 -22.28
N PRO A 13 26.58 54.92 -23.10
CA PRO A 13 26.43 55.00 -24.56
C PRO A 13 26.28 53.62 -25.22
N GLU A 14 26.69 52.54 -24.56
CA GLU A 14 26.50 51.17 -25.04
C GLU A 14 25.02 50.76 -24.94
N MET A 15 24.34 51.17 -23.85
CA MET A 15 22.92 50.87 -23.61
C MET A 15 21.98 51.61 -24.56
N ALA A 16 22.33 52.82 -25.01
CA ALA A 16 21.55 53.55 -26.00
C ALA A 16 21.42 52.77 -27.32
N LYS A 17 22.52 52.13 -27.75
CA LYS A 17 22.59 51.32 -28.96
C LYS A 17 21.74 50.04 -28.86
N TYR A 18 21.67 49.43 -27.68
CA TYR A 18 20.81 48.27 -27.43
C TYR A 18 19.31 48.63 -27.46
N PHE A 19 18.93 49.80 -26.94
CA PHE A 19 17.53 50.25 -26.96
C PHE A 19 17.04 50.60 -28.37
N GLU A 20 17.87 51.21 -29.22
CA GLU A 20 17.55 51.44 -30.63
C GLU A 20 17.39 50.13 -31.41
N LEU A 21 18.19 49.10 -31.09
CA LEU A 21 18.10 47.78 -31.70
C LEU A 21 16.83 47.01 -31.26
N MET A 22 16.29 47.30 -30.08
CA MET A 22 15.10 46.63 -29.51
C MET A 22 13.77 47.31 -29.85
N GLN A 23 13.76 48.59 -30.24
CA GLN A 23 12.55 49.32 -30.64
C GLN A 23 11.74 48.65 -31.77
N PRO A 24 12.36 48.07 -32.83
CA PRO A 24 11.62 47.40 -33.89
C PRO A 24 10.92 46.10 -33.43
N MET A 25 11.45 45.42 -32.40
CA MET A 25 10.87 44.18 -31.87
C MET A 25 9.70 44.41 -30.91
N MET A 26 9.58 45.61 -30.33
CA MET A 26 8.45 45.97 -29.47
C MET A 26 7.24 46.53 -30.24
N GLY A 27 7.44 47.01 -31.47
CA GLY A 27 6.37 47.62 -32.29
C GLY A 27 5.61 46.65 -33.19
N LYS A 28 6.14 45.43 -33.38
CA LYS A 28 5.53 44.37 -34.21
C LYS A 28 5.97 43.02 -33.68
N ASN A 29 5.29 42.54 -32.65
CA ASN A 29 5.04 41.12 -32.41
C ASN A 29 4.13 41.03 -31.17
N GLU A 30 2.83 40.95 -31.46
CA GLU A 30 1.90 40.18 -30.65
C GLU A 30 2.57 38.83 -30.34
N VAL A 31 2.99 38.61 -29.10
CA VAL A 31 3.29 37.28 -28.57
C VAL A 31 2.48 37.13 -27.31
N GLU A 32 1.22 36.83 -27.55
CA GLU A 32 0.37 35.95 -26.75
C GLU A 32 0.64 35.94 -25.24
N GLU A 33 -0.01 36.85 -24.53
CA GLU A 33 -0.47 36.61 -23.15
C GLU A 33 -1.60 35.56 -23.16
N GLY A 34 -1.32 34.39 -23.73
CA GLY A 34 -2.09 33.19 -23.54
C GLY A 34 -1.22 32.25 -22.74
N LYS A 35 -1.29 32.32 -21.41
CA LYS A 35 -0.98 31.14 -20.61
C LYS A 35 -1.92 30.05 -21.11
N GLU A 36 -1.47 29.21 -22.02
CA GLU A 36 -2.09 27.92 -22.28
C GLU A 36 -2.00 27.13 -20.98
N ILE A 37 -2.96 27.37 -20.10
CA ILE A 37 -3.41 26.39 -19.13
C ILE A 37 -3.60 25.14 -19.99
N PRO A 38 -2.87 24.04 -19.78
CA PRO A 38 -3.10 22.84 -20.55
C PRO A 38 -4.60 22.56 -20.39
N ARG A 39 -5.37 22.59 -21.49
CA ARG A 39 -6.72 22.04 -21.49
C ARG A 39 -6.52 20.57 -21.21
N ILE A 40 -6.41 20.21 -19.93
CA ILE A 40 -6.48 18.83 -19.50
C ILE A 40 -7.85 18.41 -20.01
N ASP A 41 -7.81 17.56 -21.03
CA ASP A 41 -9.01 17.00 -21.60
C ASP A 41 -9.83 16.45 -20.43
N LEU A 42 -11.04 16.98 -20.22
CA LEU A 42 -11.91 16.63 -19.09
C LEU A 42 -12.06 15.10 -18.99
N GLU A 43 -11.96 14.41 -20.13
CA GLU A 43 -11.94 12.96 -20.22
C GLU A 43 -10.71 12.33 -19.55
N VAL A 44 -9.51 12.88 -19.74
CA VAL A 44 -8.26 12.42 -19.11
C VAL A 44 -8.30 12.64 -17.60
N GLU A 45 -8.82 13.78 -17.15
CA GLU A 45 -8.99 14.08 -15.73
C GLU A 45 -9.96 13.11 -15.04
N GLU A 46 -11.07 12.80 -15.70
CA GLU A 46 -12.05 11.84 -15.21
C GLU A 46 -11.48 10.41 -15.17
N ARG A 47 -10.69 10.04 -16.18
CA ARG A 47 -9.97 8.74 -16.21
C ARG A 47 -8.95 8.64 -15.08
N ILE A 48 -8.16 9.68 -14.83
CA ILE A 48 -7.21 9.72 -13.70
C ILE A 48 -7.94 9.58 -12.37
N LYS A 49 -9.08 10.27 -12.19
CA LYS A 49 -9.90 10.16 -10.98
C LYS A 49 -10.45 8.76 -10.78
N LYS A 50 -10.94 8.11 -11.85
CA LYS A 50 -11.41 6.71 -11.83
C LYS A 50 -10.27 5.75 -11.47
N LEU A 51 -9.11 5.88 -12.12
CA LEU A 51 -7.94 5.04 -11.86
C LEU A 51 -7.42 5.21 -10.43
N LYS A 52 -7.36 6.43 -9.90
CA LYS A 52 -6.99 6.69 -8.50
C LYS A 52 -7.94 5.98 -7.53
N LYS A 53 -9.26 6.02 -7.79
CA LYS A 53 -10.25 5.30 -6.96
C LYS A 53 -10.06 3.79 -7.03
N ILE A 54 -9.81 3.25 -8.23
CA ILE A 54 -9.55 1.81 -8.42
C ILE A 54 -8.29 1.41 -7.68
N ASN A 55 -7.18 2.12 -7.88
CA ASN A 55 -5.92 1.84 -7.20
C ASN A 55 -6.07 1.90 -5.68
N HIS A 56 -6.76 2.91 -5.15
CA HIS A 56 -7.01 3.00 -3.71
C HIS A 56 -7.80 1.78 -3.19
N LYS A 57 -8.83 1.34 -3.92
CA LYS A 57 -9.57 0.12 -3.57
C LYS A 57 -8.70 -1.13 -3.63
N LEU A 58 -7.87 -1.26 -4.66
CA LEU A 58 -6.96 -2.39 -4.81
C LEU A 58 -5.94 -2.43 -3.67
N PHE A 59 -5.35 -1.29 -3.30
CA PHE A 59 -4.44 -1.22 -2.17
C PHE A 59 -5.12 -1.61 -0.86
N ALA A 60 -6.33 -1.08 -0.60
CA ALA A 60 -7.10 -1.46 0.59
C ALA A 60 -7.44 -2.96 0.59
N MET A 61 -7.76 -3.56 -0.55
CA MET A 61 -8.00 -5.01 -0.65
C MET A 61 -6.74 -5.81 -0.35
N ILE A 62 -5.58 -5.41 -0.91
CA ILE A 62 -4.30 -6.08 -0.68
C ILE A 62 -3.92 -6.01 0.81
N GLU A 63 -4.09 -4.86 1.45
CA GLU A 63 -3.83 -4.70 2.88
C GLU A 63 -4.72 -5.61 3.71
N ASN A 64 -6.02 -5.67 3.42
CA ASN A 64 -6.94 -6.56 4.12
C ASN A 64 -6.57 -8.04 3.92
N LEU A 65 -6.22 -8.45 2.70
CA LEU A 65 -5.81 -9.83 2.43
C LEU A 65 -4.54 -10.22 3.18
N LYS A 66 -3.58 -9.29 3.29
CA LYS A 66 -2.36 -9.52 4.09
C LYS A 66 -2.69 -9.71 5.56
N LEU A 67 -3.53 -8.85 6.12
CA LEU A 67 -3.97 -8.96 7.53
C LEU A 67 -4.72 -10.26 7.78
N GLN A 68 -5.60 -10.67 6.85
CA GLN A 68 -6.30 -11.95 6.94
C GLN A 68 -5.33 -13.12 6.89
N LEU A 69 -4.40 -13.14 5.94
CA LEU A 69 -3.40 -14.20 5.83
C LEU A 69 -2.58 -14.35 7.11
N GLU A 70 -2.08 -13.23 7.65
CA GLU A 70 -1.31 -13.23 8.90
C GLU A 70 -2.15 -13.74 10.07
N PHE A 71 -3.41 -13.33 10.15
CA PHE A 71 -4.33 -13.78 11.18
C PHE A 71 -4.61 -15.29 11.10
N GLU A 72 -4.85 -15.82 9.91
CA GLU A 72 -5.09 -17.26 9.69
C GLU A 72 -3.84 -18.09 9.98
N LEU A 73 -2.65 -17.62 9.58
CA LEU A 73 -1.39 -18.29 9.90
C LEU A 73 -1.16 -18.36 11.41
N ASN A 74 -1.35 -17.24 12.12
CA ASN A 74 -1.24 -17.20 13.58
C ASN A 74 -2.25 -18.12 14.26
N GLN A 75 -3.49 -18.19 13.75
CA GLN A 75 -4.48 -19.14 14.27
C GLN A 75 -4.06 -20.60 14.04
N ASN A 76 -3.47 -20.90 12.90
CA ASN A 76 -3.00 -22.24 12.59
C ASN A 76 -1.86 -22.64 13.53
N ASP A 77 -0.91 -21.75 13.78
CA ASP A 77 0.17 -21.96 14.73
C ASP A 77 -0.35 -22.16 16.16
N ASP A 78 -1.32 -21.34 16.57
CA ASP A 78 -1.99 -21.47 17.86
C ASP A 78 -2.68 -22.83 17.99
N LEU A 79 -3.34 -23.30 16.92
CA LEU A 79 -4.00 -24.60 16.90
C LEU A 79 -2.98 -25.75 16.97
N ALA A 80 -1.88 -25.66 16.21
CA ALA A 80 -0.80 -26.64 16.26
C ALA A 80 -0.25 -26.77 17.69
N LYS A 81 0.03 -25.63 18.35
CA LYS A 81 0.46 -25.61 19.76
C LYS A 81 -0.61 -26.18 20.68
N ALA A 82 -1.88 -25.85 20.46
CA ALA A 82 -3.00 -26.34 21.26
C ALA A 82 -3.18 -27.86 21.18
N ILE A 83 -2.72 -28.53 20.12
CA ILE A 83 -2.81 -29.99 19.97
C ILE A 83 -1.45 -30.69 20.07
N GLY A 84 -0.37 -29.95 20.34
CA GLY A 84 0.99 -30.50 20.38
C GLY A 84 1.49 -31.02 19.02
N ALA A 85 1.08 -30.38 17.92
CA ALA A 85 1.58 -30.64 16.57
C ALA A 85 2.72 -29.67 16.21
N CYS A 86 3.41 -29.97 15.11
CA CYS A 86 4.36 -29.04 14.50
C CYS A 86 3.61 -27.86 13.85
N THR A 87 4.03 -26.63 14.12
CA THR A 87 3.45 -25.41 13.52
C THR A 87 3.67 -25.33 12.01
N GLU A 88 4.78 -25.88 11.51
CA GLU A 88 5.15 -25.79 10.10
C GLU A 88 4.43 -26.81 9.22
N CYS A 89 4.27 -28.05 9.69
CA CYS A 89 3.83 -29.17 8.83
C CYS A 89 2.67 -29.99 9.38
N PHE A 90 2.24 -29.80 10.63
CA PHE A 90 1.21 -30.62 11.28
C PHE A 90 1.46 -32.15 11.23
N GLY A 91 2.69 -32.57 10.93
CA GLY A 91 3.08 -33.97 10.77
C GLY A 91 2.78 -34.58 9.41
N GLU A 92 2.48 -33.76 8.39
CA GLU A 92 2.32 -34.22 7.00
C GLU A 92 3.67 -34.42 6.29
N ASP A 93 4.69 -33.66 6.68
CA ASP A 93 6.04 -33.72 6.10
C ASP A 93 7.00 -34.56 6.95
N ASN A 94 7.48 -35.65 6.38
CA ASN A 94 8.44 -36.58 6.99
C ASN A 94 9.88 -36.02 7.03
N GLU A 95 10.21 -35.04 6.19
CA GLU A 95 11.53 -34.41 6.12
C GLU A 95 11.56 -33.00 6.73
N CYS A 96 10.50 -32.65 7.47
CA CYS A 96 10.37 -31.32 8.06
C CYS A 96 11.57 -30.98 8.95
N SER A 97 12.21 -29.83 8.70
CA SER A 97 13.37 -29.35 9.44
C SER A 97 13.08 -29.00 10.90
N ALA A 98 11.83 -28.69 11.24
CA ALA A 98 11.42 -28.31 12.59
C ALA A 98 11.13 -29.54 13.49
N CYS A 99 10.44 -30.55 12.97
CA CYS A 99 9.99 -31.70 13.76
C CYS A 99 10.62 -33.05 13.34
N PHE A 100 11.45 -33.07 12.31
CA PHE A 100 12.10 -34.27 11.78
C PHE A 100 11.11 -35.41 11.50
N GLY A 101 9.96 -35.08 10.91
CA GLY A 101 8.90 -36.04 10.56
C GLY A 101 8.02 -36.53 11.71
N THR A 102 8.24 -36.06 12.95
CA THR A 102 7.44 -36.50 14.12
C THR A 102 6.25 -35.59 14.44
N GLY A 103 6.05 -34.51 13.68
CA GLY A 103 5.17 -33.37 14.00
C GLY A 103 3.66 -33.60 14.08
N LYS A 104 3.20 -34.86 14.15
CA LYS A 104 1.77 -35.20 14.22
C LYS A 104 1.13 -34.68 15.51
N PRO A 105 -0.18 -34.40 15.52
CA PRO A 105 -0.90 -34.01 16.72
C PRO A 105 -0.68 -34.98 17.89
N GLY A 106 -0.40 -34.44 19.07
CA GLY A 106 -0.11 -35.21 20.28
C GLY A 106 1.34 -35.68 20.44
N ASN A 107 2.24 -35.37 19.50
CA ASN A 107 3.67 -35.69 19.63
C ASN A 107 4.37 -34.75 20.62
N GLY A 108 4.06 -33.46 20.56
CA GLY A 108 4.50 -32.46 21.53
C GLY A 108 3.56 -32.33 22.72
N ILE A 109 4.02 -31.68 23.79
CA ILE A 109 3.17 -31.30 24.92
C ILE A 109 2.29 -30.13 24.46
N PRO A 110 0.95 -30.26 24.49
CA PRO A 110 0.06 -29.17 24.10
C PRO A 110 0.22 -27.95 25.02
N ASP A 111 0.13 -26.76 24.45
CA ASP A 111 0.07 -25.52 25.24
C ASP A 111 -1.23 -25.49 26.05
N PHE A 112 -1.10 -25.38 27.37
CA PHE A 112 -2.23 -25.45 28.29
C PHE A 112 -3.27 -24.34 28.05
N ILE A 113 -2.83 -23.12 27.76
CA ILE A 113 -3.72 -21.98 27.57
C ILE A 113 -4.50 -22.15 26.27
N LEU A 114 -3.79 -22.48 25.19
CA LEU A 114 -4.40 -22.65 23.87
C LEU A 114 -5.28 -23.91 23.80
N PHE A 115 -4.89 -25.00 24.46
CA PHE A 115 -5.70 -26.21 24.60
C PHE A 115 -7.04 -25.90 25.28
N ASN A 116 -7.03 -25.18 26.41
CA ASN A 116 -8.27 -24.82 27.12
C ASN A 116 -9.12 -23.82 26.34
N LYS A 117 -8.50 -22.93 25.57
CA LYS A 117 -9.21 -21.95 24.74
C LYS A 117 -9.93 -22.61 23.55
N TYR A 118 -9.24 -23.48 22.81
CA TYR A 118 -9.74 -23.99 21.52
C TYR A 118 -10.23 -25.45 21.57
N ILE A 119 -9.56 -26.33 22.32
CA ILE A 119 -9.81 -27.78 22.27
C ILE A 119 -10.79 -28.23 23.35
N GLN A 120 -10.62 -27.76 24.58
CA GLN A 120 -11.47 -28.17 25.71
C GLN A 120 -12.98 -27.92 25.47
N PRO A 121 -13.43 -26.79 24.89
CA PRO A 121 -14.85 -26.57 24.59
C PRO A 121 -15.39 -27.57 23.56
N ALA A 122 -14.58 -27.91 22.56
CA ALA A 122 -14.95 -28.90 21.55
C ALA A 122 -15.08 -30.30 22.15
N ILE A 123 -14.14 -30.71 23.01
CA ILE A 123 -14.19 -31.98 23.74
C ILE A 123 -15.44 -32.04 24.63
N GLN A 124 -15.74 -30.99 25.38
CA GLN A 124 -16.94 -30.93 26.22
C GLN A 124 -18.22 -31.14 25.41
N LYS A 125 -18.33 -30.45 24.26
CA LYS A 125 -19.49 -30.60 23.36
C LYS A 125 -19.56 -31.99 22.74
N TYR A 126 -18.43 -32.53 22.29
CA TYR A 126 -18.33 -33.88 21.74
C TYR A 126 -18.77 -34.93 22.78
N ASN A 127 -18.23 -34.85 23.99
CA ASN A 127 -18.56 -35.77 25.08
C ASN A 127 -20.05 -35.69 25.46
N LYS A 128 -20.61 -34.48 25.55
CA LYS A 128 -22.04 -34.31 25.81
C LYS A 128 -22.91 -34.95 24.72
N HIS A 129 -22.51 -34.87 23.47
CA HIS A 129 -23.29 -35.38 22.35
C HIS A 129 -23.20 -36.91 22.20
N TYR A 130 -22.01 -37.48 22.39
CA TYR A 130 -21.74 -38.90 22.09
C TYR A 130 -21.69 -39.81 23.32
N PHE A 131 -21.37 -39.29 24.52
CA PHE A 131 -21.17 -40.11 25.72
C PHE A 131 -22.20 -39.86 26.83
N ASN A 132 -22.89 -38.70 26.87
CA ASN A 132 -23.96 -38.42 27.85
C ASN A 132 -25.37 -38.82 27.36
N LYS A 133 -25.48 -39.91 26.58
CA LYS A 133 -26.78 -40.50 26.17
C LYS A 133 -27.33 -41.57 27.12
N ASN A 134 -26.76 -41.69 28.33
CA ASN A 134 -27.27 -42.56 29.39
C ASN A 134 -27.91 -41.73 30.50
#